data_AF-A0A3D0Q0J7-F1
#
_entry.id   AF-A0A3D0Q0J7-F1
#
_cell.length_a   1.000
_cell.length_b   1.000
_cell.length_c   1.000
_cell.angle_alpha   90.00
_cell.angle_beta   90.00
_cell.angle_gamma   90.00
#
_symmetry.space_group_name_H-M   'P 1'
#
loop_
_entity.id
_entity.type
_entity.pdbx_description
1 polymer ?
#
loop_
_entity_poly.entity_id
_entity_poly.type
_entity_poly.pdbx_seq_one_letter_code
_entity_poly.pdbx_strand_id
1 'polypeptide(L)'
;MSDWSALLLKSLDKTRDMPESRYFQLATVDSSGLPHNRTVVCRGVDENQSLMWVVTDTRNKKVAELKGNPHAAVCWYFAKTREQYRMTVSCRVDTPNDD
;
A
#
# COMPACT_ATOMS: atom_id res chain seq x y z
N MET A 1 -23.12 -3.71 -1.40
CA MET A 1 -22.04 -2.70 -1.32
C MET A 1 -20.90 -3.23 -2.15
N SER A 2 -20.37 -2.48 -3.12
CA SER A 2 -19.20 -2.95 -3.85
C SER A 2 -18.00 -2.92 -2.91
N ASP A 3 -17.32 -4.05 -2.77
CA ASP A 3 -16.07 -4.13 -2.04
C ASP A 3 -15.02 -3.21 -2.71
N TRP A 4 -14.28 -2.46 -1.89
CA TRP A 4 -13.25 -1.53 -2.39
C TRP A 4 -12.17 -2.27 -3.17
N SER A 5 -11.91 -3.52 -2.79
CA SER A 5 -10.94 -4.42 -3.40
C SER A 5 -11.32 -4.71 -4.86
N ALA A 6 -12.60 -5.00 -5.12
CA ALA A 6 -13.14 -5.26 -6.46
C ALA A 6 -13.05 -4.02 -7.36
N LEU A 7 -13.30 -2.82 -6.82
CA LEU A 7 -13.12 -1.57 -7.55
C LEU A 7 -11.65 -1.35 -7.92
N LEU A 8 -10.75 -1.52 -6.96
CA LEU A 8 -9.30 -1.38 -7.18
C LEU A 8 -8.79 -2.38 -8.22
N LEU A 9 -9.20 -3.65 -8.13
CA LEU A 9 -8.84 -4.69 -9.10
C LEU A 9 -9.33 -4.35 -10.51
N LYS A 10 -10.55 -3.81 -10.64
CA LYS A 10 -11.08 -3.32 -11.91
C LYS A 10 -10.26 -2.17 -12.48
N SER A 11 -9.80 -1.25 -11.65
CA SER A 11 -8.92 -0.14 -12.05
C SER A 11 -7.54 -0.63 -12.51
N LEU A 12 -6.96 -1.58 -11.77
CA LEU A 12 -5.71 -2.25 -12.12
C LEU A 12 -5.80 -2.97 -13.47
N ASP A 13 -6.91 -3.68 -13.75
CA ASP A 13 -7.11 -4.36 -15.03
C ASP A 13 -7.20 -3.37 -16.21
N LYS A 14 -7.97 -2.29 -16.05
CA LYS A 14 -8.09 -1.22 -17.06
C LYS A 14 -6.77 -0.49 -17.38
N THR A 15 -5.83 -0.54 -16.43
CA THR A 15 -4.53 0.13 -16.50
C THR A 15 -3.37 -0.85 -16.53
N ARG A 16 -3.61 -2.12 -16.87
CA ARG A 16 -2.57 -3.18 -16.89
C ARG A 16 -1.40 -2.89 -17.82
N ASP A 17 -1.62 -2.05 -18.83
CA ASP A 17 -0.64 -1.56 -19.80
C ASP A 17 0.24 -0.42 -19.26
N MET A 18 -0.04 0.08 -18.05
CA MET A 18 0.65 1.20 -17.40
C MET A 18 1.35 0.70 -16.14
N PRO A 19 2.67 0.42 -16.19
CA PRO A 19 3.42 -0.10 -15.05
C PRO A 19 3.29 0.75 -13.78
N GLU A 20 3.18 2.07 -13.95
CA GLU A 20 3.03 3.08 -12.90
C GLU A 20 1.68 3.03 -12.18
N SER A 21 0.65 2.42 -12.77
CA SER A 21 -0.63 2.22 -12.10
C SER A 21 -0.54 1.23 -10.94
N ARG A 22 0.57 0.50 -10.80
CA ARG A 22 0.88 -0.31 -9.61
C ARG A 22 1.58 0.47 -8.50
N TYR A 23 1.94 1.72 -8.75
CA TYR A 23 2.70 2.54 -7.80
C TYR A 23 1.76 3.41 -6.98
N PHE A 24 1.99 3.45 -5.68
CA PHE A 24 1.20 4.30 -4.78
C PHE A 24 2.07 4.91 -3.69
N GLN A 25 1.59 5.99 -3.08
CA GLN A 25 2.25 6.66 -1.97
C GLN A 25 1.81 6.02 -0.65
N LEU A 26 2.78 5.61 0.16
CA LEU A 26 2.57 5.08 1.50
C LEU A 26 3.11 6.09 2.53
N ALA A 27 2.20 6.70 3.27
CA ALA A 27 2.53 7.56 4.40
C ALA A 27 2.57 6.74 5.69
N THR A 28 3.66 6.91 6.45
CA THR A 28 3.88 6.32 7.78
C THR A 28 4.27 7.42 8.75
N VAL A 29 4.36 7.10 10.04
CA VAL A 29 4.79 8.02 11.08
C VAL A 29 5.91 7.36 11.89
N ASP A 30 6.97 8.09 12.17
CA ASP A 30 8.06 7.58 13.01
C ASP A 30 7.76 7.71 14.52
N SER A 31 8.68 7.24 15.36
CA SER A 31 8.54 7.28 16.82
C SER A 31 8.51 8.70 17.41
N SER A 32 8.89 9.72 16.65
CA SER A 32 8.80 11.13 17.04
C SER A 32 7.47 11.79 16.62
N GLY A 33 6.60 11.05 15.92
CA GLY A 33 5.36 11.59 15.36
C GLY A 33 5.55 12.30 14.02
N LEU A 34 6.75 12.25 13.41
CA LEU A 34 7.01 12.89 12.13
C LEU A 34 6.50 12.01 10.98
N PRO A 35 5.72 12.57 10.04
CA PRO A 35 5.22 11.82 8.90
C PRO A 35 6.33 11.62 7.85
N HIS A 36 6.36 10.44 7.26
CA HIS A 36 7.22 10.09 6.14
C HIS A 36 6.38 9.57 4.99
N ASN A 37 6.77 9.88 3.74
CA ASN A 37 6.04 9.44 2.56
C ASN A 37 7.00 8.97 1.47
N ARG A 38 6.58 7.95 0.71
CA ARG A 38 7.36 7.36 -0.39
C ARG A 38 6.47 6.56 -1.33
N THR A 39 6.92 6.42 -2.56
CA THR A 39 6.32 5.50 -3.52
C THR A 39 6.68 4.05 -3.20
N VAL A 40 5.68 3.17 -3.25
CA VAL A 40 5.82 1.71 -3.15
C VAL A 40 5.07 1.05 -4.30
N VAL A 41 5.33 -0.23 -4.52
CA VAL A 41 4.71 -1.02 -5.61
C VAL A 41 3.76 -2.04 -4.99
N CYS A 42 2.50 -2.02 -5.41
CA CYS A 42 1.55 -3.08 -5.10
C CYS A 42 1.99 -4.37 -5.82
N ARG A 43 2.13 -5.46 -5.06
CA ARG A 43 2.55 -6.78 -5.55
C ARG A 43 1.42 -7.81 -5.56
N GLY A 44 0.23 -7.44 -5.09
CA GLY A 44 -0.98 -8.24 -5.15
C GLY A 44 -2.09 -7.62 -4.30
N VAL A 45 -3.32 -8.07 -4.52
CA VAL A 45 -4.49 -7.75 -3.70
C VAL A 45 -5.26 -9.05 -3.45
N ASP A 46 -5.58 -9.35 -2.20
CA ASP A 46 -6.52 -10.41 -1.81
C ASP A 46 -7.90 -9.79 -1.66
N GLU A 47 -8.82 -10.11 -2.57
CA GLU A 47 -10.20 -9.66 -2.45
C GLU A 47 -10.92 -10.31 -1.27
N ASN A 48 -10.61 -11.57 -0.95
CA ASN A 48 -11.31 -12.31 0.10
C ASN A 48 -10.84 -11.90 1.50
N GLN A 49 -9.57 -11.49 1.63
CA GLN A 49 -8.97 -11.10 2.90
C GLN A 49 -8.86 -9.58 3.08
N SER A 50 -9.22 -8.78 2.07
CA SER A 50 -9.01 -7.32 2.08
C SER A 50 -7.55 -6.94 2.35
N LEU A 51 -6.60 -7.72 1.81
CA LEU A 51 -5.16 -7.51 1.99
C LEU A 51 -4.50 -7.04 0.70
N MET A 52 -3.38 -6.33 0.85
CA MET A 52 -2.51 -5.96 -0.26
C MET A 52 -1.06 -6.17 0.16
N TRP A 53 -0.21 -6.57 -0.78
CA TRP A 53 1.20 -6.84 -0.49
C TRP A 53 2.11 -5.77 -1.08
N VAL A 54 3.09 -5.38 -0.28
CA VAL A 54 4.23 -4.54 -0.67
C VAL A 54 5.49 -5.25 -0.23
N VAL A 55 6.49 -5.28 -1.10
CA VAL A 55 7.81 -5.84 -0.76
C VAL A 55 8.77 -4.68 -0.49
N THR A 56 9.52 -4.78 0.61
CA THR A 56 10.55 -3.81 0.99
C THR A 56 11.74 -4.53 1.61
N ASP A 57 12.91 -3.90 1.52
CA ASP A 57 14.09 -4.31 2.29
C ASP A 57 13.87 -4.03 3.79
N THR A 58 14.25 -4.98 4.65
CA THR A 58 14.10 -4.91 6.12
C THR A 58 14.92 -3.78 6.75
N ARG A 59 15.99 -3.32 6.09
CA ARG A 59 16.86 -2.23 6.55
C ARG A 59 16.24 -0.84 6.32
N ASN A 60 15.11 -0.76 5.63
CA ASN A 60 14.46 0.52 5.36
C ASN A 60 13.78 1.07 6.63
N LYS A 61 13.94 2.37 6.89
CA LYS A 61 13.33 3.04 8.06
C LYS A 61 11.84 2.77 8.22
N LYS A 62 11.09 2.65 7.10
CA LYS A 62 9.65 2.34 7.12
C LYS A 62 9.32 1.06 7.89
N VAL A 63 10.24 0.10 7.93
CA VAL A 63 10.04 -1.17 8.66
C VAL A 63 10.03 -0.93 10.16
N ALA A 64 10.99 -0.17 10.68
CA ALA A 64 11.00 0.22 12.09
C ALA A 64 9.79 1.12 12.42
N GLU A 65 9.45 2.06 11.54
CA GLU A 65 8.25 2.90 11.67
C GLU A 65 6.98 2.06 11.77
N LEU A 66 6.76 1.11 10.85
CA LEU A 66 5.57 0.25 10.81
C LEU A 66 5.53 -0.78 11.94
N LYS A 67 6.68 -1.28 12.41
CA LYS A 67 6.75 -2.14 13.60
C LYS A 67 6.40 -1.36 14.87
N GLY A 68 6.73 -0.06 14.96
CA GLY A 68 6.39 0.80 16.08
C GLY A 68 4.96 1.37 16.05
N ASN A 69 4.48 1.72 14.86
CA ASN A 69 3.11 2.17 14.62
C ASN A 69 2.58 1.53 13.32
N PRO A 70 1.67 0.54 13.41
CA PRO A 70 1.19 -0.16 12.22
C PRO A 70 0.24 0.68 11.37
N HIS A 71 -0.22 1.84 11.84
CA HIS A 71 -1.15 2.68 11.08
C HIS A 71 -0.42 3.46 9.98
N ALA A 72 -0.98 3.39 8.78
CA ALA A 72 -0.48 4.09 7.61
C ALA A 72 -1.63 4.64 6.76
N ALA A 73 -1.29 5.53 5.83
CA ALA A 73 -2.22 6.02 4.83
C ALA A 73 -1.69 5.75 3.42
N VAL A 74 -2.58 5.32 2.55
CA VAL A 74 -2.32 5.11 1.13
C VAL A 74 -2.94 6.23 0.32
N CYS A 75 -2.20 6.77 -0.63
CA CYS A 75 -2.72 7.58 -1.72
C CYS A 75 -2.32 6.94 -3.04
N TRP A 76 -3.29 6.58 -3.87
CA TRP A 76 -3.05 5.86 -5.11
C TRP A 76 -3.85 6.49 -6.24
N TYR A 77 -3.14 7.12 -7.16
CA TYR A 77 -3.74 7.81 -8.30
C TYR A 77 -3.55 7.02 -9.59
N PHE A 78 -4.63 6.83 -10.35
CA PHE A 78 -4.63 6.17 -11.66
C PHE A 78 -4.84 7.23 -12.74
N ALA A 79 -3.77 7.58 -13.46
CA ALA A 79 -3.79 8.71 -14.40
C ALA A 79 -4.78 8.52 -15.57
N LYS A 80 -4.87 7.31 -16.15
CA LYS A 80 -5.72 7.01 -17.31
C LYS A 80 -7.21 7.12 -17.01
N THR A 81 -7.63 6.62 -15.85
CA THR A 81 -9.03 6.62 -15.40
C THR A 81 -9.39 7.83 -14.54
N ARG A 82 -8.40 8.62 -14.13
CA ARG A 82 -8.53 9.84 -13.30
C ARG A 82 -9.22 9.58 -11.96
N GLU A 83 -8.96 8.41 -11.38
CA GLU A 83 -9.48 8.00 -10.07
C GLU A 83 -8.37 7.99 -9.01
N GLN A 84 -8.78 8.19 -7.76
CA GLN A 84 -7.88 8.17 -6.62
C GLN A 84 -8.46 7.30 -5.52
N TYR A 85 -7.66 6.35 -5.05
CA TYR A 85 -7.95 5.55 -3.87
C TYR A 85 -7.19 6.14 -2.67
N ARG A 86 -7.91 6.47 -1.61
CA ARG A 86 -7.34 6.87 -0.31
C ARG A 86 -7.80 5.87 0.73
N MET A 87 -6.84 5.25 1.43
CA MET A 87 -7.13 4.21 2.42
C MET A 87 -6.32 4.49 3.68
N THR A 88 -6.98 4.44 4.83
CA THR A 88 -6.30 4.30 6.12
C THR A 88 -6.16 2.81 6.38
N VAL A 89 -4.94 2.34 6.63
CA VAL A 89 -4.63 0.91 6.71
C VAL A 89 -3.87 0.61 7.99
N SER A 90 -3.99 -0.65 8.45
CA SER A 90 -3.07 -1.24 9.42
C SER A 90 -2.13 -2.17 8.66
N CYS A 91 -0.82 -2.01 8.86
CA CYS A 91 0.20 -2.78 8.19
C CYS A 91 0.81 -3.80 9.15
N ARG A 92 0.96 -5.04 8.66
CA ARG A 92 1.80 -6.07 9.28
C ARG A 92 3.09 -6.20 8.49
N VAL A 93 4.22 -6.30 9.18
CA VAL A 93 5.52 -6.57 8.57
C VAL A 93 5.86 -8.02 8.81
N ASP A 94 5.83 -8.81 7.74
CA ASP A 94 6.24 -10.21 7.76
C ASP A 94 7.68 -10.32 7.26
N THR A 95 8.56 -10.95 8.03
CA THR A 95 9.93 -11.25 7.60
C THR A 95 10.17 -12.76 7.67
N PRO A 96 11.09 -13.32 6.87
CA PRO A 96 11.36 -14.77 6.89
C PRO A 96 11.84 -15.32 8.25
N ASN A 97 12.22 -14.43 9.17
CA ASN A 97 12.70 -14.78 10.50
C ASN A 97 11.63 -14.61 11.59
N ASP A 98 10.44 -14.11 11.23
CA ASP A 98 9.29 -14.03 12.12
C ASP A 98 8.40 -15.27 11.80
N ASP A 99 8.19 -16.15 12.79
CA ASP A 99 7.41 -17.40 12.68
C ASP A 99 5.93 -17.18 12.28
#